data_AF-A0A8S9Y812-F1
#
_entry.id   AF-A0A8S9Y812-F1
#
_cell.length_a   1.000
_cell.length_b   1.000
_cell.length_c   1.000
_cell.angle_alpha   90.00
_cell.angle_beta   90.00
_cell.angle_gamma   90.00
#
_symmetry.space_group_name_H-M   'P 1'
#
loop_
_entity.id
_entity.type
_entity.pdbx_description
1 polymer ?
#
loop_
_entity_poly.entity_id
_entity_poly.type
_entity_poly.pdbx_seq_one_letter_code
_entity_poly.pdbx_strand_id
1 'polypeptide(L)'
;MSNKLLFGKELASYDDEDLDELLSKLTEEELQQLNDDFDPDNTLLPPSQRCRDQTTKEPTGPLNREKLLKFLIDKAKSEKDWEEAVPYEKKVRGQVFQPKKTNIQVSKQELTDMGFDVEFDEDVNEALEKATEDELVDLAAVLGFTGLLNQVQFHASMDNRKLEGGGFSGVAKGERPKPIPDEPPNTTDVEVGLVFGFHLGGWLPGSFLLLLLSGRGFGRFFCILFVHFIELQTNVRFE
;
A
#
# COMPACT_ATOMS: atom_id res chain seq x y z
N MET A 1 -6.08 -8.74 53.62
CA MET A 1 -7.01 -9.05 52.52
C MET A 1 -8.38 -8.55 52.95
N SER A 2 -8.70 -7.30 52.62
CA SER A 2 -9.97 -6.70 53.02
C SER A 2 -11.06 -7.32 52.13
N ASN A 3 -11.98 -8.10 52.72
CA ASN A 3 -13.15 -8.63 52.00
C ASN A 3 -14.01 -7.43 51.58
N LYS A 4 -13.84 -7.01 50.32
CA LYS A 4 -14.58 -5.89 49.75
C LYS A 4 -15.99 -6.43 49.50
N LEU A 5 -16.92 -6.06 50.38
CA LEU A 5 -18.34 -6.37 50.20
C LEU A 5 -18.90 -5.38 49.19
N LEU A 6 -19.55 -5.87 48.13
CA LEU A 6 -20.36 -5.06 47.22
C LEU A 6 -21.82 -5.33 47.55
N PHE A 7 -22.61 -4.29 47.81
CA PHE A 7 -24.03 -4.38 48.17
C PHE A 7 -24.38 -5.44 49.25
N GLY A 8 -23.48 -5.65 50.22
CA GLY A 8 -23.71 -6.56 51.34
C GLY A 8 -23.43 -8.04 51.06
N LYS A 9 -22.98 -8.39 49.86
CA LYS A 9 -22.50 -9.73 49.48
C LYS A 9 -20.97 -9.73 49.31
N GLU A 10 -20.33 -10.88 49.55
CA GLU A 10 -18.90 -11.06 49.28
C GLU A 10 -18.63 -11.02 47.78
N LEU A 11 -17.53 -10.39 47.34
CA LEU A 11 -17.22 -10.21 45.92
C LEU A 11 -17.23 -11.54 45.12
N ALA A 12 -16.80 -12.64 45.76
CA ALA A 12 -16.77 -13.98 45.17
C ALA A 12 -18.15 -14.64 45.01
N SER A 13 -19.20 -14.10 45.65
CA SER A 13 -20.58 -14.61 45.51
C SER A 13 -21.33 -14.00 44.31
N TYR A 14 -20.69 -13.07 43.60
CA TYR A 14 -21.18 -12.55 42.31
C TYR A 14 -20.55 -13.29 41.12
N ASP A 15 -19.72 -14.32 41.36
CA ASP A 15 -19.22 -15.19 40.29
C ASP A 15 -20.37 -16.02 39.72
N ASP A 16 -20.36 -16.15 38.39
CA ASP A 16 -21.10 -17.01 37.43
C ASP A 16 -22.52 -17.55 37.77
N GLU A 17 -22.79 -18.00 38.99
CA GLU A 17 -24.08 -18.58 39.42
C GLU A 17 -25.26 -17.59 39.32
N ASP A 18 -25.05 -16.30 39.62
CA ASP A 18 -26.09 -15.26 39.52
C ASP A 18 -26.27 -14.78 38.05
N LEU A 19 -25.32 -15.05 37.14
CA LEU A 19 -25.36 -14.61 35.73
C LEU A 19 -26.29 -15.49 34.89
N ASP A 20 -26.25 -16.81 35.05
CA ASP A 20 -27.14 -17.71 34.32
C ASP A 20 -28.61 -17.46 34.65
N GLU A 21 -28.91 -17.17 35.93
CA GLU A 21 -30.27 -16.81 36.35
C GLU A 21 -30.72 -15.48 35.74
N LEU A 22 -29.82 -14.49 35.64
CA LEU A 22 -30.10 -13.21 35.01
C LEU A 22 -30.35 -13.36 33.50
N LEU A 23 -29.51 -14.13 32.81
CA LEU A 23 -29.62 -14.42 31.38
C LEU A 23 -30.91 -15.19 31.05
N SER A 24 -31.36 -16.07 31.94
CA SER A 24 -32.62 -16.82 31.75
C SER A 24 -33.89 -15.95 31.81
N LYS A 25 -33.81 -14.75 32.39
CA LYS A 25 -34.93 -13.80 32.50
C LYS A 25 -35.09 -12.91 31.25
N LEU A 26 -34.06 -12.83 30.41
CA LEU A 26 -34.07 -12.06 29.17
C LEU A 26 -34.76 -12.83 28.05
N THR A 27 -35.49 -12.12 27.20
CA THR A 27 -36.08 -12.70 25.98
C THR A 27 -35.02 -12.91 24.91
N GLU A 28 -35.29 -13.77 23.91
CA GLU A 28 -34.35 -14.07 22.82
C GLU A 28 -33.98 -12.80 22.02
N GLU A 29 -34.91 -11.86 21.88
CA GLU A 29 -34.68 -10.56 21.22
C GLU A 29 -33.75 -9.64 22.03
N GLU A 30 -33.88 -9.61 23.35
CA GLU A 30 -33.02 -8.82 24.24
C GLU A 30 -31.62 -9.41 24.36
N LEU A 31 -31.51 -10.75 24.38
CA LEU A 31 -30.22 -11.44 24.30
C LEU A 31 -29.49 -11.12 23.00
N GLN A 32 -30.21 -10.99 21.89
CA GLN A 32 -29.61 -10.64 20.60
C GLN A 32 -29.14 -9.19 20.56
N GLN A 33 -29.92 -8.25 21.12
CA GLN A 33 -29.50 -6.85 21.28
C GLN A 33 -28.26 -6.73 22.16
N LEU A 34 -28.21 -7.45 23.28
CA LEU A 34 -27.01 -7.50 24.14
C LEU A 34 -25.78 -8.05 23.42
N ASN A 35 -25.96 -9.02 22.50
CA ASN A 35 -24.89 -9.55 21.68
C ASN A 35 -24.39 -8.50 20.65
N ASP A 36 -25.31 -7.73 20.07
CA ASP A 36 -24.99 -6.69 19.08
C ASP A 36 -24.29 -5.46 19.71
N ASP A 37 -24.41 -5.24 21.02
CA ASP A 37 -23.74 -4.15 21.76
C ASP A 37 -22.25 -4.42 22.08
N PHE A 38 -21.72 -5.62 21.78
CA PHE A 38 -20.28 -5.92 21.94
C PHE A 38 -19.45 -5.28 20.82
N ASP A 39 -18.54 -4.38 21.21
CA ASP A 39 -17.62 -3.73 20.27
C ASP A 39 -16.63 -4.74 19.65
N PRO A 40 -16.60 -4.90 18.30
CA PRO A 40 -15.65 -5.78 17.62
C PRO A 40 -14.17 -5.40 17.85
N ASP A 41 -13.89 -4.17 18.30
CA ASP A 41 -12.53 -3.70 18.61
C ASP A 41 -12.17 -3.86 20.10
N ASN A 42 -12.99 -4.54 20.90
CA ASN A 42 -12.71 -4.81 22.30
C ASN A 42 -11.41 -5.61 22.48
N THR A 43 -10.37 -4.93 22.98
CA THR A 43 -9.01 -5.49 23.16
C THR A 43 -8.93 -6.52 24.28
N LEU A 44 -9.88 -6.53 25.22
CA LEU A 44 -9.92 -7.48 26.34
C LEU A 44 -10.37 -8.88 25.92
N LEU A 45 -11.02 -9.01 24.75
CA LEU A 45 -11.47 -10.28 24.20
C LEU A 45 -10.49 -10.82 23.14
N PRO A 46 -10.28 -12.14 23.06
CA PRO A 46 -9.49 -12.75 22.00
C PRO A 46 -10.18 -12.55 20.64
N PRO A 47 -9.44 -12.44 19.52
CA PRO A 47 -10.01 -12.15 18.20
C PRO A 47 -11.16 -13.06 17.76
N SER A 48 -11.16 -14.33 18.19
CA SER A 48 -12.22 -15.30 17.88
C SER A 48 -13.57 -14.99 18.54
N GLN A 49 -13.60 -14.17 19.59
CA GLN A 49 -14.79 -13.83 20.37
C GLN A 49 -15.24 -12.37 20.17
N ARG A 50 -14.55 -11.63 19.29
CA ARG A 50 -14.91 -10.25 18.94
C ARG A 50 -16.02 -10.16 17.91
N CYS A 51 -16.18 -11.21 17.10
CA CYS A 51 -17.17 -11.26 16.03
C CYS A 51 -18.35 -12.13 16.44
N ARG A 52 -19.55 -11.66 16.12
CA ARG A 52 -20.79 -12.42 16.26
C ARG A 52 -20.78 -13.72 15.44
N ASP A 53 -21.39 -14.76 15.97
CA ASP A 53 -21.70 -15.97 15.21
C ASP A 53 -22.63 -15.64 14.03
N GLN A 54 -22.12 -15.80 12.81
CA GLN A 54 -22.82 -15.44 11.58
C GLN A 54 -23.85 -16.50 11.13
N THR A 55 -24.00 -17.58 11.90
CA THR A 55 -24.85 -18.70 11.51
C THR A 55 -25.54 -19.35 12.71
N THR A 56 -26.82 -19.63 12.55
CA THR A 56 -27.63 -20.42 13.49
C THR A 56 -27.52 -21.93 13.24
N LYS A 57 -26.65 -22.35 12.30
CA LYS A 57 -26.50 -23.76 11.91
C LYS A 57 -25.47 -24.41 12.81
N GLU A 58 -25.83 -25.57 13.35
CA GLU A 58 -24.89 -26.39 14.12
C GLU A 58 -23.66 -26.80 13.29
N PRO A 59 -22.48 -26.96 13.95
CA PRO A 59 -21.24 -27.31 13.27
C PRO A 59 -21.37 -28.69 12.60
N THR A 60 -21.24 -28.71 11.29
CA THR A 60 -21.45 -29.92 10.47
C THR A 60 -20.16 -30.69 10.25
N GLY A 61 -19.49 -31.11 11.34
CA GLY A 61 -18.35 -32.04 11.32
C GLY A 61 -17.25 -31.73 10.27
N PRO A 62 -16.51 -32.73 9.77
CA PRO A 62 -15.55 -32.52 8.69
C PRO A 62 -16.27 -32.22 7.34
N LEU A 63 -15.64 -31.37 6.52
CA LEU A 63 -16.20 -30.90 5.25
C LEU A 63 -16.47 -32.05 4.26
N ASN A 64 -17.75 -32.29 3.96
CA ASN A 64 -18.18 -33.22 2.92
C ASN A 64 -18.31 -32.52 1.56
N ARG A 65 -17.23 -32.54 0.77
CA ARG A 65 -17.16 -31.85 -0.54
C ARG A 65 -18.27 -32.25 -1.52
N GLU A 66 -18.61 -33.53 -1.60
CA GLU A 66 -19.66 -34.01 -2.52
C GLU A 66 -21.04 -33.44 -2.21
N LYS A 67 -21.37 -33.34 -0.91
CA LYS A 67 -22.64 -32.78 -0.44
C LYS A 67 -22.72 -31.28 -0.76
N LEU A 68 -21.61 -30.56 -0.56
CA LEU A 68 -21.51 -29.14 -0.91
C LEU A 68 -21.69 -28.92 -2.42
N LEU A 69 -21.03 -29.72 -3.25
CA LEU A 69 -21.15 -29.60 -4.71
C LEU A 69 -22.57 -29.88 -5.20
N LYS A 70 -23.22 -30.93 -4.68
CA LYS A 70 -24.64 -31.22 -4.99
C LYS A 70 -25.54 -30.04 -4.62
N PHE A 71 -25.38 -29.50 -3.41
CA PHE A 71 -26.13 -28.32 -2.97
C PHE A 71 -25.91 -27.11 -3.88
N LEU A 72 -24.68 -26.81 -4.28
CA LEU A 72 -24.37 -25.69 -5.17
C LEU A 72 -24.98 -25.87 -6.56
N ILE A 73 -24.95 -27.09 -7.09
CA ILE A 73 -25.58 -27.42 -8.39
C ILE A 73 -27.09 -27.24 -8.30
N ASP A 74 -27.71 -27.74 -7.24
CA ASP A 74 -29.17 -27.64 -7.07
C ASP A 74 -29.60 -26.19 -6.85
N LYS A 75 -28.83 -25.42 -6.06
CA LYS A 75 -29.05 -23.98 -5.88
C LYS A 75 -28.95 -23.25 -7.22
N ALA A 76 -27.89 -23.47 -7.98
CA ALA A 76 -27.68 -22.84 -9.28
C ALA A 76 -28.78 -23.20 -10.30
N LYS A 77 -29.31 -24.43 -10.27
CA LYS A 77 -30.44 -24.84 -11.12
C LYS A 77 -31.78 -24.22 -10.69
N SER A 78 -31.94 -23.94 -9.40
CA SER A 78 -33.19 -23.39 -8.83
C SER A 78 -33.27 -21.87 -8.93
N GLU A 79 -32.12 -21.20 -9.03
CA GLU A 79 -32.03 -19.75 -9.13
C GLU A 79 -32.55 -19.32 -10.50
N LYS A 80 -33.59 -18.49 -10.49
CA LYS A 80 -34.22 -17.98 -11.71
C LYS A 80 -33.40 -16.81 -12.23
N ASP A 81 -33.28 -16.71 -13.55
CA ASP A 81 -32.72 -15.53 -14.19
C ASP A 81 -33.53 -14.28 -13.79
N TRP A 82 -32.85 -13.16 -13.61
CA TRP A 82 -33.52 -11.90 -13.34
C TRP A 82 -34.39 -11.49 -14.54
N GLU A 83 -35.53 -10.88 -14.29
CA GLU A 83 -36.39 -10.38 -15.36
C GLU A 83 -35.78 -9.09 -15.95
N GLU A 84 -35.24 -9.18 -17.17
CA GLU A 84 -34.75 -8.01 -17.90
C GLU A 84 -35.93 -7.15 -18.39
N ALA A 85 -36.14 -5.98 -17.78
CA ALA A 85 -37.19 -5.04 -18.19
C ALA A 85 -37.04 -4.55 -19.65
N VAL A 86 -35.81 -4.47 -20.16
CA VAL A 86 -35.50 -4.13 -21.55
C VAL A 86 -34.36 -5.04 -22.02
N PRO A 87 -34.61 -5.95 -22.99
CA PRO A 87 -33.56 -6.83 -23.49
C PRO A 87 -32.48 -6.03 -24.21
N TYR A 88 -31.23 -6.41 -24.02
CA TYR A 88 -30.12 -5.80 -24.74
C TYR A 88 -30.22 -6.07 -26.24
N GLU A 89 -30.24 -5.00 -27.03
CA GLU A 89 -30.08 -5.06 -28.48
C GLU A 89 -28.74 -4.42 -28.86
N LYS A 90 -27.95 -5.08 -29.70
CA LYS A 90 -26.68 -4.55 -30.24
C LYS A 90 -26.94 -3.42 -31.26
N LYS A 91 -27.43 -2.29 -30.78
CA LYS A 91 -27.64 -1.07 -31.54
C LYS A 91 -26.58 -0.06 -31.10
N VAL A 92 -25.81 0.46 -32.05
CA VAL A 92 -24.88 1.56 -31.78
C VAL A 92 -25.72 2.81 -31.53
N ARG A 93 -25.85 3.19 -30.26
CA ARG A 93 -26.51 4.42 -29.86
C ARG A 93 -25.47 5.54 -29.88
N GLY A 94 -25.69 6.56 -30.71
CA GLY A 94 -24.79 7.70 -30.86
C GLY A 94 -23.89 7.63 -32.10
N GLN A 95 -23.19 8.72 -32.38
CA GLN A 95 -22.27 8.79 -33.51
C GLN A 95 -20.96 8.09 -33.17
N VAL A 96 -20.46 7.28 -34.10
CA VAL A 96 -19.14 6.67 -33.98
C VAL A 96 -18.10 7.81 -34.01
N PHE A 97 -17.27 7.86 -32.97
CA PHE A 97 -16.20 8.85 -32.88
C PHE A 97 -15.30 8.78 -34.12
N GLN A 98 -15.13 9.93 -34.79
CA GLN A 98 -14.14 10.09 -35.83
C GLN A 98 -12.95 10.85 -35.24
N PRO A 99 -11.72 10.29 -35.29
CA PRO A 99 -10.55 10.98 -34.78
C PRO A 99 -10.36 12.29 -35.54
N LYS A 100 -10.22 13.40 -34.81
CA LYS A 100 -9.91 14.69 -35.39
C LYS A 100 -8.53 14.58 -36.05
N LYS A 101 -8.46 14.87 -37.34
CA LYS A 101 -7.17 15.05 -38.02
C LYS A 101 -6.55 16.33 -37.46
N THR A 102 -5.63 16.20 -36.53
CA THR A 102 -4.79 17.33 -36.11
C THR A 102 -3.85 17.65 -37.27
N ASN A 103 -4.22 18.61 -38.11
CA ASN A 103 -3.24 19.24 -38.99
C ASN A 103 -2.39 20.18 -38.11
N ILE A 104 -1.41 19.61 -37.41
CA ILE A 104 -0.40 20.38 -36.68
C ILE A 104 0.61 20.85 -37.73
N GLN A 105 0.18 21.76 -38.59
CA GLN A 105 1.09 22.68 -39.26
C GLN A 105 0.93 24.00 -38.54
N VAL A 106 1.45 24.07 -37.31
CA VAL A 106 1.67 25.37 -36.67
C VAL A 106 2.74 26.03 -37.50
N SER A 107 2.41 27.13 -38.15
CA SER A 107 3.35 27.86 -38.98
C SER A 107 4.45 28.43 -38.09
N LYS A 108 5.69 28.55 -38.61
CA LYS A 108 6.80 29.20 -37.88
C LYS A 108 6.41 30.60 -37.37
N GLN A 109 5.50 31.27 -38.07
CA GLN A 109 4.95 32.58 -37.71
C GLN A 109 4.01 32.56 -36.49
N GLU A 110 3.24 31.49 -36.28
CA GLU A 110 2.40 31.35 -35.08
C GLU A 110 3.25 31.01 -33.84
N LEU A 111 4.36 30.27 -34.02
CA LEU A 111 5.33 29.99 -32.95
C LEU A 111 6.07 31.27 -32.51
N THR A 112 6.42 32.15 -33.45
CA THR A 112 7.03 33.45 -33.15
C THR A 112 6.07 34.37 -32.39
N ASP A 113 4.78 34.39 -32.78
CA ASP A 113 3.76 35.25 -32.15
C ASP A 113 3.39 34.78 -30.73
N MET A 114 3.51 33.47 -30.46
CA MET A 114 3.37 32.89 -29.11
C MET A 114 4.62 33.03 -28.23
N GLY A 115 5.66 33.73 -28.71
CA GLY A 115 6.91 33.97 -27.97
C GLY A 115 7.78 32.73 -27.78
N PHE A 116 7.61 31.70 -28.64
CA PHE A 116 8.40 30.47 -28.59
C PHE A 116 9.70 30.55 -29.42
N ASP A 117 9.88 31.61 -30.21
CA ASP A 117 11.12 31.86 -30.94
C ASP A 117 12.14 32.51 -29.99
N VAL A 118 12.97 31.66 -29.38
CA VAL A 118 14.13 32.10 -28.61
C VAL A 118 15.26 32.29 -29.63
N GLU A 119 15.50 33.54 -30.05
CA GLU A 119 16.63 33.87 -30.91
C GLU A 119 17.94 33.68 -30.14
N PHE A 120 18.57 32.51 -30.31
CA PHE A 120 19.96 32.29 -29.88
C PHE A 120 20.94 32.90 -30.90
N ASP A 121 22.17 33.12 -30.48
CA ASP A 121 23.26 33.51 -31.37
C ASP A 121 23.42 32.51 -32.53
N GLU A 122 23.86 32.98 -33.70
CA GLU A 122 23.98 32.20 -34.94
C GLU A 122 24.77 30.89 -34.73
N ASP A 123 25.89 30.98 -33.99
CA ASP A 123 26.75 29.84 -33.68
C ASP A 123 26.05 28.77 -32.81
N VAL A 124 25.13 29.18 -31.93
CA VAL A 124 24.38 28.27 -31.04
C VAL A 124 23.27 27.57 -31.81
N ASN A 125 22.54 28.30 -32.66
CA ASN A 125 21.52 27.70 -33.51
C ASN A 125 22.13 26.68 -34.49
N GLU A 126 23.27 26.99 -35.10
CA GLU A 126 23.98 26.05 -35.97
C GLU A 126 24.45 24.80 -35.21
N ALA A 127 24.91 24.96 -33.96
CA ALA A 127 25.27 23.83 -33.10
C ALA A 127 24.07 22.96 -32.72
N LEU A 128 22.91 23.56 -32.43
CA LEU A 128 21.67 22.85 -32.11
C LEU A 128 21.10 22.09 -33.31
N GLU A 129 21.20 22.65 -34.52
CA GLU A 129 20.75 21.97 -35.76
C GLU A 129 21.65 20.78 -36.15
N LYS A 130 22.94 20.82 -35.80
CA LYS A 130 23.90 19.75 -36.08
C LYS A 130 24.01 18.70 -34.97
N ALA A 131 23.49 19.00 -33.79
CA ALA A 131 23.52 18.09 -32.65
C ALA A 131 22.75 16.80 -32.92
N THR A 132 23.25 15.69 -32.39
CA THR A 132 22.58 14.39 -32.49
C THR A 132 21.41 14.32 -31.49
N GLU A 133 20.41 13.45 -31.77
CA GLU A 133 19.26 13.30 -30.87
C GLU A 133 19.67 12.93 -29.43
N ASP A 134 20.74 12.16 -29.27
CA ASP A 134 21.29 11.77 -27.96
C ASP A 134 21.84 12.99 -27.20
N GLU A 135 22.61 13.85 -27.88
CA GLU A 135 23.16 15.09 -27.29
C GLU A 135 22.04 16.08 -26.93
N LEU A 136 20.97 16.16 -27.73
CA LEU A 136 19.81 16.99 -27.43
C LEU A 136 19.05 16.48 -26.19
N VAL A 137 18.93 15.16 -26.01
CA VAL A 137 18.36 14.55 -24.81
C VAL A 137 19.21 14.87 -23.58
N ASP A 138 20.53 14.83 -23.72
CA ASP A 138 21.46 15.17 -22.64
C ASP A 138 21.38 16.64 -22.23
N LEU A 139 21.32 17.55 -23.21
CA LEU A 139 21.10 18.97 -22.97
C LEU A 139 19.77 19.22 -22.26
N ALA A 140 18.70 18.54 -22.70
CA ALA A 140 17.38 18.64 -22.06
C ALA A 140 17.37 18.12 -20.61
N ALA A 141 18.12 17.06 -20.31
CA ALA A 141 18.25 16.52 -18.97
C ALA A 141 19.02 17.47 -18.03
N VAL A 142 20.14 18.04 -18.51
CA VAL A 142 20.93 19.03 -17.76
C VAL A 142 20.15 20.33 -17.53
N LEU A 143 19.37 20.77 -18.52
CA LEU A 143 18.54 21.97 -18.44
C LEU A 143 17.25 21.76 -17.62
N GLY A 144 16.91 20.51 -17.28
CA GLY A 144 15.75 20.18 -16.44
C GLY A 144 14.42 20.06 -17.19
N PHE A 145 14.44 19.85 -18.51
CA PHE A 145 13.26 19.58 -19.32
C PHE A 145 12.74 18.14 -19.16
N THR A 146 12.37 17.76 -17.94
CA THR A 146 11.86 16.43 -17.59
C THR A 146 10.51 16.11 -18.24
N GLY A 147 9.75 17.12 -18.67
CA GLY A 147 8.46 16.95 -19.35
C GLY A 147 8.57 16.49 -20.82
N LEU A 148 9.74 16.64 -21.43
CA LEU A 148 10.00 16.24 -22.82
C LEU A 148 10.71 14.88 -22.93
N LEU A 149 11.09 14.29 -21.80
CA LEU A 149 11.93 13.10 -21.70
C LEU A 149 11.19 11.98 -20.96
N ASN A 150 11.36 10.73 -21.39
CA ASN A 150 10.92 9.58 -20.61
C ASN A 150 11.85 9.37 -19.40
N GLN A 151 11.34 8.75 -18.33
CA GLN A 151 12.10 8.49 -17.11
C GLN A 151 13.37 7.65 -17.37
N VAL A 152 13.32 6.72 -18.34
CA VAL A 152 14.48 5.92 -18.75
C VAL A 152 15.53 6.78 -19.46
N GLN A 153 15.11 7.70 -20.34
CA GLN A 153 16.02 8.60 -21.06
C GLN A 153 16.67 9.60 -20.10
N PHE A 154 15.90 10.16 -19.18
CA PHE A 154 16.40 11.09 -18.16
C PHE A 154 17.44 10.44 -17.24
N HIS A 155 17.18 9.24 -16.72
CA HIS A 155 18.14 8.54 -15.87
C HIS A 155 19.36 8.04 -16.67
N ALA A 156 19.19 7.62 -17.92
CA ALA A 156 20.32 7.21 -18.77
C ALA A 156 21.26 8.39 -19.04
N SER A 157 20.71 9.56 -19.32
CA SER A 157 21.46 10.79 -19.54
C SER A 157 22.25 11.21 -18.28
N MET A 158 21.60 11.24 -17.11
CA MET A 158 22.26 11.58 -15.84
C MET A 158 23.40 10.61 -15.50
N ASP A 159 23.23 9.32 -15.80
CA ASP A 159 24.22 8.28 -15.55
C ASP A 159 25.27 8.13 -16.68
N ASN A 160 25.26 9.00 -17.71
CA ASN A 160 26.11 8.90 -18.90
C ASN A 160 26.04 7.51 -19.58
N ARG A 161 24.85 6.89 -19.57
CA ARG A 161 24.58 5.60 -20.22
C ARG A 161 23.97 5.84 -21.59
N LYS A 162 24.30 4.97 -22.55
CA LYS A 162 23.69 5.02 -23.89
C LYS A 162 22.17 4.85 -23.80
N LEU A 163 21.44 5.65 -24.58
CA LEU A 163 19.98 5.64 -24.62
C LEU A 163 19.48 4.35 -25.28
N GLU A 164 19.00 3.40 -24.49
CA GLU A 164 18.33 2.20 -24.99
C GLU A 164 16.83 2.48 -25.16
N GLY A 165 16.43 3.17 -26.24
CA GLY A 165 14.99 3.46 -26.42
C GLY A 165 14.53 4.42 -27.51
N GLY A 166 15.41 4.94 -28.37
CA GLY A 166 15.07 5.97 -29.37
C GLY A 166 15.02 7.38 -28.76
N GLY A 167 15.23 8.40 -29.59
CA GLY A 167 15.27 9.82 -29.19
C GLY A 167 13.88 10.44 -28.94
N PHE A 168 13.74 11.76 -29.12
CA PHE A 168 12.48 12.51 -28.92
C PHE A 168 11.30 11.97 -29.75
N SER A 169 11.58 11.34 -30.89
CA SER A 169 10.59 10.72 -31.77
C SER A 169 10.23 9.27 -31.39
N GLY A 170 10.91 8.70 -30.39
CA GLY A 170 10.75 7.32 -29.96
C GLY A 170 9.43 7.06 -29.22
N VAL A 171 8.80 5.92 -29.50
CA VAL A 171 7.61 5.48 -28.74
C VAL A 171 8.04 5.10 -27.32
N ALA A 172 7.60 5.88 -26.34
CA ALA A 172 7.84 5.59 -24.93
C ALA A 172 7.29 4.21 -24.55
N LYS A 173 8.17 3.32 -24.10
CA LYS A 173 7.81 1.99 -23.56
C LYS A 173 7.97 2.02 -22.05
N GLY A 174 7.06 1.35 -21.33
CA GLY A 174 7.20 1.16 -19.89
C GLY A 174 8.42 0.31 -19.56
N GLU A 175 9.14 0.68 -18.49
CA GLU A 175 10.28 -0.10 -17.99
C GLU A 175 9.80 -1.47 -17.53
N ARG A 176 10.51 -2.54 -17.93
CA ARG A 176 10.22 -3.88 -17.41
C ARG A 176 10.64 -3.92 -15.94
N PRO A 177 9.79 -4.42 -15.03
CA PRO A 177 10.15 -4.50 -13.61
C PRO A 177 11.44 -5.29 -13.46
N LYS A 178 12.40 -4.72 -12.71
CA LYS A 178 13.68 -5.38 -12.41
C LYS A 178 13.36 -6.64 -11.61
N PRO A 179 13.80 -7.84 -12.05
CA PRO A 179 13.60 -9.05 -11.27
C PRO A 179 14.39 -8.89 -9.96
N ILE A 180 13.66 -8.79 -8.85
CA ILE A 180 14.26 -8.76 -7.52
C ILE A 180 14.73 -10.19 -7.25
N PRO A 181 16.01 -10.41 -6.89
CA PRO A 181 16.46 -11.73 -6.48
C PRO A 181 15.68 -12.18 -5.24
N ASP A 182 15.31 -13.45 -5.18
CA ASP A 182 14.64 -14.00 -4.00
C ASP A 182 15.49 -13.76 -2.75
N GLU A 183 14.86 -13.24 -1.70
CA GLU A 183 15.53 -13.06 -0.42
C GLU A 183 16.08 -14.41 0.07
N PRO A 184 17.28 -14.42 0.69
CA PRO A 184 17.81 -15.64 1.25
C PRO A 184 16.81 -16.22 2.27
N PRO A 185 16.69 -17.57 2.35
CA PRO A 185 15.76 -18.20 3.30
C PRO A 185 15.98 -17.67 4.70
N ASN A 186 14.91 -17.25 5.37
CA ASN A 186 14.97 -16.77 6.75
C ASN A 186 15.66 -17.82 7.64
N THR A 187 16.84 -17.48 8.17
CA THR A 187 17.64 -18.35 9.05
C THR A 187 17.27 -18.21 10.52
N THR A 188 16.20 -17.49 10.84
CA THR A 188 15.76 -17.29 12.22
C THR A 188 15.08 -18.55 12.74
N ASP A 189 15.71 -19.20 13.72
CA ASP A 189 15.14 -20.34 14.44
C ASP A 189 14.06 -19.85 15.42
N VAL A 190 12.82 -20.32 15.22
CA VAL A 190 11.64 -19.96 16.01
C VAL A 190 11.76 -20.38 17.47
N GLU A 191 12.52 -21.44 17.74
CA GLU A 191 12.72 -22.01 19.09
C GLU A 191 13.74 -21.20 19.91
N VAL A 192 14.76 -20.60 19.26
CA VAL A 192 15.78 -19.78 19.94
C VAL A 192 15.22 -18.41 20.34
N GLY A 193 14.27 -17.88 19.56
CA GLY A 193 13.59 -16.62 19.88
C GLY A 193 12.68 -16.70 21.12
N LEU A 194 12.13 -17.87 21.43
CA LEU A 194 11.29 -18.11 22.60
C LEU A 194 12.12 -18.35 23.89
N VAL A 195 13.42 -18.65 23.79
CA VAL A 195 14.30 -18.93 24.94
C VAL A 195 15.00 -17.68 25.47
N PHE A 196 14.92 -16.52 24.79
CA PHE A 196 15.37 -15.23 25.34
C PHE A 196 14.36 -14.58 26.32
N GLY A 197 13.54 -15.40 26.98
CA GLY A 197 12.81 -15.03 28.18
C GLY A 197 13.70 -15.05 29.42
N PHE A 198 13.94 -13.86 29.99
CA PHE A 198 14.42 -13.65 31.36
C PHE A 198 15.78 -14.28 31.75
N HIS A 199 16.87 -13.58 31.44
CA HIS A 199 18.01 -13.52 32.35
C HIS A 199 18.32 -12.06 32.72
N LEU A 200 17.66 -11.60 33.78
CA LEU A 200 18.04 -10.40 34.53
C LEU A 200 19.39 -10.67 35.20
N GLY A 201 20.48 -10.44 34.46
CA GLY A 201 21.86 -10.60 34.94
C GLY A 201 22.67 -9.34 34.69
N GLY A 202 22.73 -8.49 35.71
CA GLY A 202 23.67 -7.39 35.97
C GLY A 202 24.50 -6.81 34.82
N TRP A 203 24.18 -5.57 34.44
CA TRP A 203 25.13 -4.67 33.79
C TRP A 203 26.30 -4.36 34.75
N LEU A 204 27.50 -4.82 34.41
CA LEU A 204 28.75 -4.23 34.91
C LEU A 204 29.17 -3.10 33.95
N PRO A 205 29.38 -1.86 34.44
CA PRO A 205 29.77 -0.75 33.60
C PRO A 205 31.27 -0.82 33.33
N GLY A 206 31.65 -0.85 32.06
CA GLY A 206 33.03 -0.59 31.64
C GLY A 206 33.70 -1.76 30.94
N SER A 207 33.51 -1.84 29.63
CA SER A 207 34.51 -2.36 28.69
C SER A 207 34.18 -1.85 27.29
N PHE A 208 34.60 -0.62 27.02
CA PHE A 208 34.77 -0.11 25.67
C PHE A 208 36.10 -0.68 25.15
N LEU A 209 36.05 -1.75 24.36
CA LEU A 209 37.22 -2.18 23.60
C LEU A 209 37.20 -1.49 22.25
N LEU A 210 38.00 -0.44 22.17
CA LEU A 210 38.33 0.33 20.99
C LEU A 210 39.12 -0.57 20.02
N LEU A 211 38.53 -0.94 18.87
CA LEU A 211 39.29 -1.46 17.73
C LEU A 211 39.22 -0.45 16.59
N LEU A 212 40.23 0.42 16.56
CA LEU A 212 40.46 1.43 15.55
C LEU A 212 41.70 0.99 14.74
N LEU A 213 41.49 0.50 13.52
CA LEU A 213 42.49 0.35 12.44
C LEU A 213 41.69 0.38 11.12
N SER A 214 41.50 1.56 10.51
CA SER A 214 42.34 2.13 9.42
C SER A 214 42.14 1.40 8.07
N GLY A 215 41.55 1.97 7.02
CA GLY A 215 40.94 3.28 6.86
C GLY A 215 40.45 3.58 5.43
N ARG A 216 39.96 4.84 5.29
CA ARG A 216 39.82 5.70 4.08
C ARG A 216 38.72 5.32 3.05
N GLY A 217 37.72 6.15 2.74
CA GLY A 217 37.45 7.52 3.18
C GLY A 217 36.14 8.12 2.65
N PHE A 218 35.79 9.25 3.27
CA PHE A 218 34.75 10.25 2.98
C PHE A 218 33.28 9.97 3.32
N GLY A 219 32.91 10.34 4.55
CA GLY A 219 31.55 10.66 4.97
C GLY A 219 31.57 11.75 6.04
N ARG A 220 31.29 13.00 5.64
CA ARG A 220 30.97 14.10 6.56
C ARG A 220 29.94 14.99 5.87
N PHE A 221 28.66 14.63 6.00
CA PHE A 221 27.54 15.58 5.90
C PHE A 221 26.19 15.01 6.40
N PHE A 222 26.08 13.72 6.78
CA PHE A 222 24.76 13.10 6.96
C PHE A 222 24.18 12.99 8.37
N CYS A 223 24.85 13.46 9.43
CA CYS A 223 24.38 13.24 10.80
C CYS A 223 23.63 14.40 11.47
N ILE A 224 23.33 15.51 10.78
CA ILE A 224 22.63 16.65 11.42
C ILE A 224 21.15 16.78 11.02
N LEU A 225 20.69 16.15 9.94
CA LEU A 225 19.29 16.32 9.48
C LEU A 225 18.27 15.33 10.06
N PHE A 226 18.71 14.21 10.67
CA PHE A 226 17.77 13.16 11.07
C PHE A 226 17.06 13.42 12.41
N VAL A 227 17.58 14.34 13.23
CA VAL A 227 16.99 14.63 14.55
C VAL A 227 15.83 15.64 14.44
N HIS A 228 15.84 16.54 13.45
CA HIS A 228 14.83 17.60 13.35
C HIS A 228 13.53 17.18 12.64
N PHE A 229 13.50 16.00 12.01
CA PHE A 229 12.34 15.52 11.25
C PHE A 229 11.36 14.65 12.07
N ILE A 230 11.80 14.11 13.20
CA ILE A 230 10.96 13.24 14.05
C ILE A 230 10.10 14.06 15.04
N GLU A 231 10.48 15.29 15.35
CA GLU A 231 9.75 16.16 16.30
C GLU A 231 8.57 16.94 15.68
N LEU A 232 8.35 16.84 14.36
CA LEU A 232 7.30 17.61 13.66
C LEU A 232 6.05 16.80 13.27
N GLN A 233 5.96 15.52 13.64
CA GLN A 233 4.81 14.65 13.27
C GLN A 233 3.88 14.29 14.45
N THR A 234 4.16 14.71 15.70
CA THR A 234 3.32 14.36 16.86
C THR A 234 2.40 15.47 17.34
N ASN A 235 1.92 16.35 16.46
CA ASN A 235 0.91 17.35 16.84
C ASN A 235 -0.29 17.32 15.89
N VAL A 236 -1.08 16.23 15.97
CA VAL A 236 -2.46 16.21 15.51
C VAL A 236 -3.34 16.07 16.75
N ARG A 237 -3.87 17.21 17.16
CA ARG A 237 -4.88 17.38 18.20
C ARG A 237 -6.24 17.09 17.56
N PHE A 238 -6.95 16.10 18.06
CA PHE A 238 -8.37 15.92 17.79
C PHE A 238 -9.14 17.03 18.55
N GLU A 239 -9.82 17.89 17.81
CA GLU A 239 -11.08 18.54 18.21
C GLU A 239 -12.22 17.89 17.43
#